data_AF-A0AA38CRI6-F1
#
_entry.id   AF-A0AA38CRI6-F1
#
_cell.length_a   1.000
_cell.length_b   1.000
_cell.length_c   1.000
_cell.angle_alpha   90.00
_cell.angle_beta   90.00
_cell.angle_gamma   90.00
#
_symmetry.space_group_name_H-M   'P 1'
#
loop_
_entity.id
_entity.type
_entity.pdbx_description
1 polymer ?
#
loop_
_entity_poly.entity_id
_entity_poly.type
_entity_poly.pdbx_seq_one_letter_code
_entity_poly.pdbx_strand_id
1 'polypeptide(L)'
;MVAVVTVLATISVVSGVDRGIKILSNLNMALAAVLLVVVIALGPTLFLLRETIESAGAFLQGYIGESFELLAYDGAAGAEWQQAWTVFYWGWWISWSPFVGMFIARISRGRTIRQFVLGVMLAPTLVTFLWFGVFGGSAIHRQLFGAGDLAGADGATVDPDYVMFDLLDGLGGGRVWIALMLLLIAIFFVTSADSGALVVAMLATGTSEPRMWSRILWAFGIGAVGIVLLIRGGLATMQTATILIALPFTIVIIGMMISLTRSLRAENEAFAERERQRDRDEVAAHVVEAVSTDPDLQGQLVRGLNAGGSPGQAPRARPGRDGARAPLGHAPTAGLTRRLRWTS
;
A
#
# COMPACT_ATOMS: atom_id res chain seq x y z
N MET A 1 -0.51 -11.17 29.09
CA MET A 1 -0.17 -10.03 28.21
C MET A 1 -1.41 -9.33 27.68
N VAL A 2 -2.30 -10.01 26.95
CA VAL A 2 -3.43 -9.37 26.25
C VAL A 2 -4.30 -8.48 27.15
N ALA A 3 -4.70 -8.93 28.34
CA ALA A 3 -5.50 -8.10 29.26
C ALA A 3 -4.78 -6.79 29.67
N VAL A 4 -3.49 -6.87 30.02
CA VAL A 4 -2.67 -5.70 30.39
C VAL A 4 -2.53 -4.74 29.21
N VAL A 5 -2.27 -5.28 28.02
CA VAL A 5 -2.10 -4.46 26.82
C VAL A 5 -3.42 -3.85 26.37
N THR A 6 -4.55 -4.55 26.48
CA THR A 6 -5.89 -4.00 26.23
C THR A 6 -6.20 -2.85 27.19
N VAL A 7 -5.83 -2.96 28.47
CA VAL A 7 -5.95 -1.87 29.45
C VAL A 7 -5.06 -0.68 29.06
N LEU A 8 -3.79 -0.92 28.71
CA LEU A 8 -2.86 0.14 28.26
C LEU A 8 -3.33 0.81 26.96
N ALA A 9 -3.86 0.05 26.01
CA ALA A 9 -4.44 0.58 24.78
C ALA A 9 -5.70 1.41 25.07
N THR A 10 -6.54 0.96 26.00
CA THR A 10 -7.72 1.73 26.45
C THR A 10 -7.29 3.04 27.11
N ILE A 11 -6.24 3.02 27.96
CA ILE A 11 -5.67 4.24 28.56
C ILE A 11 -5.09 5.16 27.47
N SER A 12 -4.42 4.61 26.46
CA SER A 12 -3.93 5.38 25.30
C SER A 12 -5.07 6.06 24.53
N VAL A 13 -6.19 5.37 24.33
CA VAL A 13 -7.39 5.92 23.66
C VAL A 13 -8.03 7.02 24.51
N VAL A 14 -8.18 6.79 25.83
CA VAL A 14 -8.82 7.72 26.78
C VAL A 14 -7.98 8.98 26.99
N SER A 15 -6.66 8.86 27.00
CA SER A 15 -5.76 10.01 27.19
C SER A 15 -5.72 10.96 25.98
N GLY A 16 -6.34 10.58 24.85
CA GLY A 16 -6.52 11.48 23.70
C GLY A 16 -5.20 11.99 23.12
N VAL A 17 -4.10 11.28 23.35
CA VAL A 17 -2.78 11.81 23.01
C VAL A 17 -2.50 11.51 21.54
N ASP A 18 -3.05 12.31 20.63
CA ASP A 18 -2.63 12.32 19.22
C ASP A 18 -1.10 12.52 19.11
N ARG A 19 -0.52 13.24 20.07
CA ARG A 19 0.94 13.39 20.22
C ARG A 19 1.64 12.11 20.70
N GLY A 20 0.96 11.30 21.51
CA GLY A 20 1.45 10.07 22.12
C GLY A 20 1.53 8.94 21.11
N ILE A 21 0.53 8.79 20.23
CA ILE A 21 0.56 7.82 19.12
C ILE A 21 1.76 8.11 18.20
N LYS A 22 2.01 9.38 17.87
CA LYS A 22 3.16 9.78 17.04
C LYS A 22 4.50 9.48 17.73
N ILE A 23 4.60 9.72 19.04
CA ILE A 23 5.81 9.41 19.83
C ILE A 23 6.01 7.90 19.94
N LEU A 24 4.96 7.14 20.27
CA LEU A 24 5.00 5.68 20.35
C LEU A 24 5.37 5.07 19.00
N SER A 25 4.80 5.54 17.90
CA SER A 25 5.12 5.05 16.55
C SER A 25 6.58 5.34 16.19
N ASN A 26 7.09 6.54 16.46
CA ASN A 26 8.49 6.88 16.23
C ASN A 26 9.43 6.05 17.11
N LEU A 27 9.10 5.88 18.39
CA LEU A 27 9.85 5.05 19.32
C LEU A 27 9.87 3.59 18.85
N ASN A 28 8.74 3.09 18.35
CA ASN A 28 8.62 1.73 17.84
C ASN A 28 9.51 1.51 16.61
N MET A 29 9.53 2.45 15.67
CA MET A 29 10.43 2.39 14.52
C MET A 29 11.90 2.46 14.94
N ALA A 30 12.24 3.28 15.94
CA ALA A 30 13.59 3.35 16.47
C ALA A 30 14.00 2.04 17.17
N LEU A 31 13.12 1.45 17.98
CA LEU A 31 13.35 0.15 18.64
C LEU A 31 13.54 -0.97 17.61
N ALA A 32 12.70 -1.01 16.57
CA ALA A 32 12.84 -1.98 15.48
C ALA A 32 14.19 -1.84 14.78
N ALA A 33 14.59 -0.60 14.46
CA ALA A 33 15.88 -0.33 13.83
C ALA A 33 17.07 -0.72 14.74
N VAL A 34 16.99 -0.41 16.04
CA VAL A 34 18.02 -0.80 17.02
C VAL A 34 18.16 -2.31 17.09
N LEU A 35 17.04 -3.05 17.24
CA LEU A 35 17.07 -4.51 17.28
C LEU A 35 17.65 -5.09 15.99
N LEU A 36 17.27 -4.55 14.83
CA LEU A 36 17.80 -4.99 13.55
C LEU A 36 19.31 -4.78 13.45
N VAL A 37 19.81 -3.61 13.82
CA VAL A 37 21.26 -3.32 13.85
C VAL A 37 21.99 -4.23 14.82
N VAL A 38 21.42 -4.48 16.00
CA VAL A 38 22.01 -5.36 17.01
C VAL A 38 22.13 -6.80 16.49
N VAL A 39 21.08 -7.35 15.88
CA VAL A 39 21.12 -8.71 15.32
C VAL A 39 22.13 -8.79 14.19
N ILE A 40 22.22 -7.77 13.34
CA ILE A 40 23.26 -7.69 12.29
C ILE A 40 24.67 -7.67 12.89
N ALA A 41 24.89 -6.87 13.94
CA ALA A 41 26.21 -6.63 14.53
C ALA A 41 26.69 -7.77 15.43
N LEU A 42 25.78 -8.40 16.18
CA LEU A 42 26.09 -9.51 17.08
C LEU A 42 25.93 -10.89 16.42
N GLY A 43 25.19 -10.96 15.31
CA GLY A 43 25.07 -12.14 14.47
C GLY A 43 26.16 -12.23 13.40
N PRO A 44 26.06 -13.21 12.49
CA PRO A 44 27.02 -13.41 11.41
C PRO A 44 26.82 -12.37 10.30
N THR A 45 27.27 -11.12 10.52
CA THR A 45 26.97 -9.95 9.67
C THR A 45 27.11 -10.21 8.17
N LEU A 46 28.25 -10.76 7.73
CA LEU A 46 28.51 -10.99 6.31
C LEU A 46 27.56 -12.03 5.71
N PHE A 47 27.20 -13.06 6.48
CA PHE A 47 26.19 -14.04 6.07
C PHE A 47 24.83 -13.38 5.93
N LEU A 48 24.39 -12.60 6.93
CA LEU A 48 23.06 -11.96 6.91
C LEU A 48 22.90 -10.97 5.74
N LEU A 49 23.95 -10.21 5.42
CA LEU A 49 23.93 -9.29 4.29
C LEU A 49 23.86 -10.03 2.95
N ARG A 50 24.56 -11.18 2.82
CA ARG A 50 24.49 -12.02 1.63
C ARG A 50 23.12 -12.68 1.49
N GLU A 51 22.65 -13.32 2.56
CA GLU A 51 21.35 -13.98 2.63
C GLU A 51 20.24 -12.99 2.26
N THR A 52 20.20 -11.80 2.87
CA THR A 52 19.16 -10.81 2.58
C THR A 52 19.09 -10.43 1.09
N ILE A 53 20.24 -10.29 0.42
CA ILE A 53 20.30 -9.98 -1.02
C ILE A 53 19.90 -11.20 -1.84
N GLU A 54 20.36 -12.38 -1.44
CA GLU A 54 20.07 -13.65 -2.10
C GLU A 54 18.57 -14.01 -2.02
N SER A 55 17.94 -13.93 -0.84
CA SER A 55 16.50 -14.18 -0.69
C SER A 55 15.67 -13.18 -1.48
N ALA A 56 16.10 -11.91 -1.58
CA ALA A 56 15.40 -10.92 -2.41
C ALA A 56 15.48 -11.28 -3.90
N GLY A 57 16.63 -11.76 -4.38
CA GLY A 57 16.78 -12.28 -5.74
C GLY A 57 15.95 -13.53 -5.99
N ALA A 58 15.96 -14.48 -5.06
CA ALA A 58 15.18 -15.70 -5.12
C ALA A 58 13.67 -15.42 -5.17
N PHE A 59 13.18 -14.48 -4.36
CA PHE A 59 11.79 -14.04 -4.40
C PHE A 59 11.40 -13.52 -5.79
N LEU A 60 12.23 -12.68 -6.41
CA LEU A 60 11.93 -12.15 -7.73
C LEU A 60 11.94 -13.23 -8.81
N GLN A 61 12.83 -14.22 -8.69
CA GLN A 61 12.90 -15.34 -9.61
C GLN A 61 11.68 -16.28 -9.46
N GLY A 62 11.28 -16.57 -8.22
CA GLY A 62 10.18 -17.48 -7.90
C GLY A 62 8.78 -16.87 -8.03
N TYR A 63 8.66 -15.54 -8.06
CA TYR A 63 7.39 -14.81 -7.91
C TYR A 63 6.21 -15.39 -8.70
N ILE A 64 6.40 -15.67 -9.99
CA ILE A 64 5.33 -16.22 -10.84
C ILE A 64 4.98 -17.65 -10.41
N GLY A 65 5.97 -18.51 -10.20
CA GLY A 65 5.74 -19.91 -9.81
C GLY A 65 4.99 -20.03 -8.49
N GLU A 66 5.50 -19.35 -7.46
CA GLU A 66 4.93 -19.31 -6.11
C GLU A 66 3.50 -18.72 -6.11
N SER A 67 3.21 -17.76 -6.99
CA SER A 67 1.87 -17.16 -7.11
C SER A 67 0.80 -18.14 -7.60
N PHE A 68 1.20 -19.22 -8.29
CA PHE A 68 0.30 -20.26 -8.82
C PHE A 68 0.52 -21.63 -8.16
N GLU A 69 1.33 -21.70 -7.10
CA GLU A 69 1.57 -22.95 -6.40
C GLU A 69 0.31 -23.37 -5.64
N LEU A 70 -0.21 -24.55 -5.98
CA LEU A 70 -1.42 -25.15 -5.38
C LEU A 70 -1.13 -26.48 -4.67
N LEU A 71 0.14 -26.91 -4.62
CA LEU A 71 0.59 -28.17 -4.01
C LEU A 71 -0.27 -29.40 -4.39
N ALA A 72 -0.75 -29.44 -5.65
CA ALA A 72 -1.72 -30.44 -6.10
C ALA A 72 -1.18 -31.88 -6.07
N TYR A 73 0.14 -32.05 -6.10
CA TYR A 73 0.80 -33.35 -6.06
C TYR A 73 1.09 -33.84 -4.62
N ASP A 74 0.95 -32.97 -3.61
CA ASP A 74 1.27 -33.28 -2.21
C ASP A 74 0.04 -33.74 -1.40
N GLY A 75 -1.11 -33.87 -2.06
CA GLY A 75 -2.35 -34.40 -1.48
C GLY A 75 -2.85 -33.60 -0.28
N ALA A 76 -3.27 -34.30 0.78
CA ALA A 76 -3.81 -33.67 1.98
C ALA A 76 -2.76 -32.83 2.73
N ALA A 77 -1.51 -33.28 2.78
CA ALA A 77 -0.43 -32.56 3.45
C ALA A 77 -0.13 -31.22 2.76
N GLY A 78 -0.15 -31.19 1.43
CA GLY A 78 -0.06 -29.94 0.66
C GLY A 78 -1.20 -28.97 0.99
N ALA A 79 -2.44 -29.47 0.99
CA ALA A 79 -3.61 -28.65 1.31
C ALA A 79 -3.55 -28.06 2.73
N GLU A 80 -3.13 -28.85 3.73
CA GLU A 80 -2.94 -28.39 5.11
C GLU A 80 -1.84 -27.32 5.20
N TRP A 81 -0.71 -27.51 4.51
CA TRP A 81 0.36 -26.52 4.46
C TRP A 81 -0.10 -25.20 3.82
N GLN A 82 -0.81 -25.28 2.69
CA GLN A 82 -1.36 -24.08 2.03
C GLN A 82 -2.35 -23.35 2.92
N GLN A 83 -3.17 -24.09 3.66
CA GLN A 83 -4.12 -23.50 4.60
C GLN A 83 -3.41 -22.77 5.76
N ALA A 84 -2.36 -23.37 6.32
CA ALA A 84 -1.59 -22.81 7.43
C ALA A 84 -0.76 -21.58 7.03
N TRP A 85 -0.30 -21.50 5.78
CA TRP A 85 0.58 -20.45 5.27
C TRP A 85 -0.12 -19.55 4.26
N THR A 86 -0.09 -19.90 2.98
CA THR A 86 -0.50 -19.03 1.87
C THR A 86 -1.94 -18.52 2.02
N VAL A 87 -2.90 -19.42 2.23
CA VAL A 87 -4.32 -19.06 2.34
C VAL A 87 -4.59 -18.25 3.62
N PHE A 88 -3.93 -18.61 4.73
CA PHE A 88 -4.02 -17.83 5.97
C PHE A 88 -3.52 -16.39 5.77
N TYR A 89 -2.33 -16.19 5.19
CA TYR A 89 -1.79 -14.85 4.96
C TYR A 89 -2.65 -14.05 3.98
N TRP A 90 -3.15 -14.66 2.90
CA TRP A 90 -4.13 -14.01 2.03
C TRP A 90 -5.37 -13.55 2.80
N GLY A 91 -5.95 -14.44 3.61
CA GLY A 91 -7.12 -14.12 4.43
C GLY A 91 -6.83 -12.99 5.41
N TRP A 92 -5.69 -13.04 6.09
CA TRP A 92 -5.24 -11.99 6.99
C TRP A 92 -5.13 -10.65 6.27
N TRP A 93 -4.36 -10.56 5.18
CA TRP A 93 -4.16 -9.29 4.48
C TRP A 93 -5.45 -8.72 3.89
N ILE A 94 -6.34 -9.57 3.38
CA ILE A 94 -7.67 -9.17 2.89
C ILE A 94 -8.50 -8.57 4.01
N SER A 95 -8.58 -9.24 5.17
CA SER A 95 -9.35 -8.74 6.33
C SER A 95 -8.81 -7.42 6.89
N TRP A 96 -7.50 -7.17 6.75
CA TRP A 96 -6.84 -5.94 7.20
C TRP A 96 -6.83 -4.81 6.18
N SER A 97 -7.14 -5.09 4.91
CA SER A 97 -7.09 -4.11 3.83
C SER A 97 -7.93 -2.84 4.07
N PRO A 98 -9.11 -2.84 4.74
CA PRO A 98 -9.86 -1.60 4.97
C PRO A 98 -9.16 -0.68 5.95
N PHE A 99 -8.60 -1.28 7.00
CA PHE A 99 -7.83 -0.59 8.02
C PHE A 99 -6.59 0.07 7.42
N VAL A 100 -5.78 -0.72 6.71
CA VAL A 100 -4.56 -0.23 6.07
C VAL A 100 -4.88 0.77 4.96
N GLY A 101 -5.89 0.50 4.12
CA GLY A 101 -6.30 1.36 3.02
C GLY A 101 -6.71 2.76 3.48
N MET A 102 -7.53 2.86 4.53
CA MET A 102 -7.94 4.14 5.11
C MET A 102 -6.74 4.92 5.68
N PHE A 103 -5.84 4.24 6.39
CA PHE A 103 -4.65 4.86 6.94
C PHE A 103 -3.73 5.42 5.84
N ILE A 104 -3.40 4.60 4.84
CA ILE A 104 -2.52 4.99 3.74
C ILE A 104 -3.16 6.12 2.92
N ALA A 105 -4.47 6.07 2.67
CA ALA A 105 -5.18 7.13 1.95
C ALA A 105 -5.03 8.50 2.65
N ARG A 106 -5.14 8.54 3.99
CA ARG A 106 -5.00 9.79 4.76
C ARG A 106 -3.62 10.39 4.68
N ILE A 107 -2.56 9.58 4.80
CA ILE A 107 -1.17 10.07 4.75
C ILE A 107 -0.67 10.33 3.33
N SER A 108 -1.44 9.96 2.31
CA SER A 108 -1.06 10.08 0.90
C SER A 108 -1.73 11.26 0.17
N ARG A 109 -2.40 12.17 0.91
CA ARG A 109 -3.03 13.36 0.33
C ARG A 109 -2.01 14.20 -0.46
N GLY A 110 -2.34 14.52 -1.71
CA GLY A 110 -1.50 15.33 -2.59
C GLY A 110 -0.40 14.57 -3.35
N ARG A 111 -0.33 13.24 -3.24
CA ARG A 111 0.56 12.40 -4.06
C ARG A 111 -0.12 12.01 -5.37
N THR A 112 0.66 11.79 -6.43
CA THR A 112 0.14 11.18 -7.66
C THR A 112 -0.12 9.69 -7.44
N ILE A 113 -1.04 9.11 -8.21
CA ILE A 113 -1.35 7.67 -8.15
C ILE A 113 -0.07 6.82 -8.31
N ARG A 114 0.82 7.21 -9.23
CA ARG A 114 2.09 6.50 -9.45
C ARG A 114 3.00 6.53 -8.21
N GLN A 115 3.16 7.71 -7.59
CA GLN A 115 3.98 7.84 -6.37
C GLN A 115 3.36 7.07 -5.20
N PHE A 116 2.03 7.08 -5.11
CA PHE A 116 1.29 6.30 -4.12
C PHE A 116 1.56 4.80 -4.29
N VAL A 117 1.31 4.23 -5.47
CA VAL A 117 1.48 2.79 -5.73
C VAL A 117 2.91 2.35 -5.49
N LEU A 118 3.89 3.06 -6.07
CA LEU A 118 5.31 2.70 -5.89
C LEU A 118 5.75 2.82 -4.42
N GLY A 119 5.33 3.87 -3.71
CA GLY A 119 5.69 4.05 -2.31
C GLY A 119 5.12 2.96 -1.41
N VAL A 120 3.85 2.60 -1.62
CA VAL A 120 3.14 1.57 -0.83
C VAL A 120 3.64 0.16 -1.14
N MET A 121 4.07 -0.10 -2.37
CA MET A 121 4.62 -1.41 -2.72
C MET A 121 6.09 -1.54 -2.29
N LEU A 122 6.94 -0.57 -2.62
CA LEU A 122 8.39 -0.74 -2.46
C LEU A 122 8.85 -0.59 -1.00
N ALA A 123 8.39 0.43 -0.28
CA ALA A 123 8.91 0.70 1.06
C ALA A 123 8.64 -0.45 2.05
N PRO A 124 7.42 -1.01 2.15
CA PRO A 124 7.17 -2.16 3.02
C PRO A 124 7.93 -3.40 2.56
N THR A 125 7.98 -3.67 1.25
CA THR A 125 8.68 -4.86 0.71
C THR A 125 10.15 -4.85 1.07
N LEU A 126 10.84 -3.71 0.95
CA LEU A 126 12.25 -3.60 1.31
C LEU A 126 12.48 -3.82 2.81
N VAL A 127 11.59 -3.29 3.66
CA VAL A 127 11.65 -3.51 5.10
C VAL A 127 11.40 -4.98 5.42
N THR A 128 10.47 -5.65 4.73
CA THR A 128 10.19 -7.08 4.88
C THR A 128 11.40 -7.93 4.49
N PHE A 129 12.03 -7.67 3.34
CA PHE A 129 13.26 -8.38 2.96
C PHE A 129 14.36 -8.21 4.00
N LEU A 130 14.58 -6.99 4.48
CA LEU A 130 15.58 -6.73 5.50
C LEU A 130 15.24 -7.44 6.82
N TRP A 131 13.98 -7.41 7.25
CA TRP A 131 13.57 -8.02 8.50
C TRP A 131 13.70 -9.55 8.46
N PHE A 132 13.12 -10.19 7.44
CA PHE A 132 13.18 -11.65 7.30
C PHE A 132 14.59 -12.14 6.95
N GLY A 133 15.34 -11.42 6.12
CA GLY A 133 16.73 -11.76 5.82
C GLY A 133 17.63 -11.69 7.05
N VAL A 134 17.42 -10.71 7.94
CA VAL A 134 18.20 -10.57 9.17
C VAL A 134 17.76 -11.57 10.25
N PHE A 135 16.49 -11.57 10.63
CA PHE A 135 16.01 -12.42 11.74
C PHE A 135 15.86 -13.88 11.31
N GLY A 136 15.23 -14.13 10.17
CA GLY A 136 15.09 -15.48 9.60
C GLY A 136 16.44 -16.07 9.21
N GLY A 137 17.30 -15.29 8.56
CA GLY A 137 18.68 -15.70 8.25
C GLY A 137 19.49 -16.01 9.52
N SER A 138 19.34 -15.22 10.59
CA SER A 138 20.02 -15.50 11.87
C SER A 138 19.52 -16.79 12.51
N ALA A 139 18.21 -17.04 12.47
CA ALA A 139 17.62 -18.29 12.96
C ALA A 139 18.14 -19.50 12.18
N ILE A 140 18.09 -19.44 10.85
CA ILE A 140 18.60 -20.51 9.97
C ILE A 140 20.09 -20.73 10.22
N HIS A 141 20.89 -19.67 10.32
CA HIS A 141 22.32 -19.79 10.59
C HIS A 141 22.60 -20.42 11.96
N ARG A 142 21.86 -20.01 13.01
CA ARG A 142 21.99 -20.62 14.34
C ARG A 142 21.61 -22.10 14.31
N GLN A 143 20.59 -22.46 13.56
CA GLN A 143 20.14 -23.84 13.43
C GLN A 143 21.16 -24.71 12.68
N LEU A 144 21.74 -24.21 11.60
CA LEU A 144 22.64 -24.98 10.73
C LEU A 144 24.10 -25.00 11.20
N PHE A 145 24.59 -23.88 11.73
CA PHE A 145 26.01 -23.67 12.03
C PHE A 145 26.29 -23.31 13.50
N GLY A 146 25.25 -23.07 14.28
CA GLY A 146 25.34 -22.68 15.68
C GLY A 146 24.95 -23.82 16.63
N ALA A 147 24.15 -23.47 17.64
CA ALA A 147 23.71 -24.41 18.67
C ALA A 147 22.69 -25.45 18.16
N GLY A 148 22.02 -25.21 17.02
CA GLY A 148 21.06 -26.17 16.47
C GLY A 148 19.80 -26.37 17.31
N ASP A 149 19.47 -25.41 18.18
CA ASP A 149 18.52 -25.54 19.28
C ASP A 149 17.19 -24.80 19.07
N LEU A 150 16.96 -24.24 17.86
CA LEU A 150 15.73 -23.52 17.54
C LEU A 150 14.62 -24.43 17.03
N ALA A 151 14.97 -25.58 16.46
CA ALA A 151 14.03 -26.64 16.15
C ALA A 151 14.03 -27.69 17.28
N GLY A 152 12.89 -28.34 17.47
CA GLY A 152 12.73 -29.46 18.38
C GLY A 152 13.68 -30.61 18.05
N ALA A 153 13.80 -31.58 18.95
CA ALA A 153 14.74 -32.69 18.81
C ALA A 153 14.52 -33.55 17.55
N ASP A 154 13.33 -33.46 16.94
CA ASP A 154 12.98 -34.10 15.67
C ASP A 154 13.41 -33.29 14.42
N GLY A 155 13.90 -32.06 14.62
CA GLY A 155 14.31 -31.14 13.55
C GLY A 155 13.14 -30.61 12.71
N ALA A 156 11.90 -30.97 13.06
CA ALA A 156 10.70 -30.70 12.26
C ALA A 156 9.69 -29.81 12.99
N THR A 157 9.77 -29.75 14.32
CA THR A 157 8.90 -28.90 15.13
C THR A 157 9.60 -27.61 15.52
N VAL A 158 8.92 -26.48 15.40
CA VAL A 158 9.38 -25.18 15.91
C VAL A 158 8.24 -24.63 16.74
N ASP A 159 8.55 -24.13 17.94
CA ASP A 159 7.58 -23.39 18.73
C ASP A 159 7.58 -21.92 18.27
N PRO A 160 6.58 -21.48 17.47
CA PRO A 160 6.56 -20.14 16.92
C PRO A 160 6.42 -19.05 18.00
N ASP A 161 5.96 -19.40 19.20
CA ASP A 161 5.74 -18.45 20.28
C ASP A 161 7.07 -18.06 20.96
N TYR A 162 8.08 -18.94 20.93
CA TYR A 162 9.35 -18.73 21.65
C TYR A 162 10.58 -18.56 20.76
N VAL A 163 10.57 -19.05 19.52
CA VAL A 163 11.77 -19.12 18.65
C VAL A 163 12.48 -17.77 18.47
N MET A 164 11.74 -16.67 18.41
CA MET A 164 12.33 -15.32 18.32
C MET A 164 13.08 -14.94 19.61
N PHE A 165 12.54 -15.30 20.77
CA PHE A 165 13.17 -15.03 22.05
C PHE A 165 14.37 -15.93 22.28
N ASP A 166 14.31 -17.19 21.87
CA ASP A 166 15.44 -18.13 21.94
C ASP A 166 16.60 -17.68 21.04
N LEU A 167 16.28 -17.19 19.84
CA LEU A 167 17.26 -16.57 18.96
C LEU A 167 17.97 -15.39 19.65
N LEU A 168 17.20 -14.50 20.28
CA LEU A 168 17.75 -13.33 20.96
C LEU A 168 18.52 -13.68 22.23
N ASP A 169 18.07 -14.67 23.01
CA ASP A 169 18.80 -15.16 24.20
C ASP A 169 20.16 -15.72 23.82
N GLY A 170 20.23 -16.33 22.63
CA GLY A 170 21.44 -16.81 22.01
C GLY A 170 22.48 -15.75 21.65
N LEU A 171 22.12 -14.46 21.63
CA LEU A 171 23.03 -13.35 21.36
C LEU A 171 23.66 -12.82 22.66
N GLY A 172 24.86 -12.24 22.55
CA GLY A 172 25.51 -11.59 23.69
C GLY A 172 24.61 -10.50 24.31
N GLY A 173 24.26 -10.64 25.60
CA GLY A 173 23.33 -9.73 26.27
C GLY A 173 21.85 -10.06 26.05
N GLY A 174 21.52 -11.28 25.62
CA GLY A 174 20.19 -11.74 25.19
C GLY A 174 18.98 -11.25 25.99
N ARG A 175 19.07 -11.25 27.33
CA ARG A 175 18.00 -10.73 28.21
C ARG A 175 17.59 -9.28 27.91
N VAL A 176 18.56 -8.42 27.55
CA VAL A 176 18.29 -7.02 27.18
C VAL A 176 17.53 -6.98 25.86
N TRP A 177 17.93 -7.77 24.88
CA TRP A 177 17.30 -7.83 23.56
C TRP A 177 15.89 -8.42 23.62
N ILE A 178 15.69 -9.47 24.43
CA ILE A 178 14.36 -10.03 24.72
C ILE A 178 13.46 -8.96 25.36
N ALA A 179 13.94 -8.24 26.37
CA ALA A 179 13.17 -7.17 27.01
C ALA A 179 12.78 -6.07 26.01
N LEU A 180 13.70 -5.68 25.11
CA LEU A 180 13.42 -4.72 24.05
C LEU A 180 12.43 -5.27 23.00
N MET A 181 12.50 -6.55 22.65
CA MET A 181 11.55 -7.21 21.75
C MET A 181 10.15 -7.26 22.36
N LEU A 182 10.03 -7.62 23.65
CA LEU A 182 8.76 -7.60 24.37
C LEU A 182 8.16 -6.19 24.43
N LEU A 183 9.00 -5.17 24.67
CA LEU A 183 8.58 -3.77 24.64
C LEU A 183 8.10 -3.36 23.23
N LEU A 184 8.83 -3.74 22.19
CA LEU A 184 8.46 -3.50 20.79
C LEU A 184 7.10 -4.14 20.46
N ILE A 185 6.90 -5.41 20.81
CA ILE A 185 5.63 -6.12 20.60
C ILE A 185 4.48 -5.43 21.34
N ALA A 186 4.71 -5.03 22.60
CA ALA A 186 3.70 -4.31 23.38
C ALA A 186 3.31 -2.97 22.73
N ILE A 187 4.28 -2.17 22.27
CA ILE A 187 4.01 -0.89 21.61
C ILE A 187 3.30 -1.11 20.27
N PHE A 188 3.74 -2.08 19.46
CA PHE A 188 3.07 -2.44 18.22
C PHE A 188 1.61 -2.83 18.45
N PHE A 189 1.35 -3.65 19.46
CA PHE A 189 -0.01 -4.07 19.80
C PHE A 189 -0.87 -2.87 20.21
N VAL A 190 -0.38 -2.01 21.12
CA VAL A 190 -1.12 -0.80 21.56
C VAL A 190 -1.43 0.12 20.37
N THR A 191 -0.42 0.40 19.55
CA THR A 191 -0.55 1.31 18.40
C THR A 191 -1.50 0.74 17.35
N SER A 192 -1.46 -0.58 17.13
CA SER A 192 -2.34 -1.28 16.18
C SER A 192 -3.78 -1.34 16.69
N ALA A 193 -3.97 -1.60 17.99
CA ALA A 193 -5.29 -1.63 18.61
C ALA A 193 -5.98 -0.26 18.58
N ASP A 194 -5.27 0.83 18.90
CA ASP A 194 -5.82 2.18 18.83
C ASP A 194 -6.17 2.58 17.38
N SER A 195 -5.26 2.35 16.44
CA SER A 195 -5.50 2.65 15.02
C SER A 195 -6.67 1.83 14.47
N GLY A 196 -6.74 0.54 14.81
CA GLY A 196 -7.84 -0.34 14.41
C GLY A 196 -9.18 0.12 14.97
N ALA A 197 -9.24 0.43 16.26
CA ALA A 197 -10.44 0.94 16.91
C ALA A 197 -10.92 2.26 16.29
N LEU A 198 -9.99 3.14 15.91
CA LEU A 198 -10.32 4.38 15.21
C LEU A 198 -10.99 4.12 13.86
N VAL A 199 -10.45 3.22 13.04
CA VAL A 199 -11.04 2.93 11.72
C VAL A 199 -12.41 2.27 11.86
N VAL A 200 -12.57 1.30 12.77
CA VAL A 200 -13.87 0.66 12.99
C VAL A 200 -14.90 1.70 13.46
N ALA A 201 -14.50 2.63 14.33
CA ALA A 201 -15.37 3.72 14.77
C ALA A 201 -15.75 4.66 13.62
N MET A 202 -14.83 4.98 12.70
CA MET A 202 -15.13 5.77 11.50
C MET A 202 -16.13 5.05 10.59
N LEU A 203 -15.92 3.76 10.33
CA LEU A 203 -16.81 2.96 9.49
C LEU A 203 -18.21 2.81 10.10
N ALA A 204 -18.29 2.65 11.43
CA ALA A 204 -19.55 2.51 12.15
C ALA A 204 -20.36 3.82 12.22
N THR A 205 -19.69 4.98 12.22
CA THR A 205 -20.34 6.29 12.36
C THR A 205 -20.47 7.06 11.05
N GLY A 206 -19.70 6.70 10.01
CA GLY A 206 -19.61 7.42 8.75
C GLY A 206 -18.87 8.76 8.86
N THR A 207 -18.23 9.07 10.00
CA THR A 207 -17.50 10.32 10.21
C THR A 207 -16.00 10.08 10.30
N SER A 208 -15.21 11.08 9.86
CA SER A 208 -13.74 11.05 9.98
C SER A 208 -13.23 11.29 11.40
N GLU A 209 -14.09 11.78 12.29
CA GLU A 209 -13.78 12.09 13.69
C GLU A 209 -14.84 11.45 14.59
N PRO A 210 -14.74 10.13 14.84
CA PRO A 210 -15.69 9.43 15.69
C PRO A 210 -15.54 9.87 17.15
N ARG A 211 -16.66 9.88 17.88
CA ARG A 211 -16.68 10.20 19.31
C ARG A 211 -15.81 9.22 20.11
N MET A 212 -15.15 9.73 21.15
CA MET A 212 -14.23 8.95 22.00
C MET A 212 -14.86 7.67 22.57
N TRP A 213 -16.13 7.71 22.98
CA TRP A 213 -16.82 6.53 23.52
C TRP A 213 -16.88 5.37 22.51
N SER A 214 -17.07 5.68 21.22
CA SER A 214 -17.14 4.67 20.15
C SER A 214 -15.77 4.03 19.94
N ARG A 215 -14.69 4.83 19.98
CA ARG A 215 -13.31 4.30 19.94
C ARG A 215 -13.04 3.35 21.10
N ILE A 216 -13.44 3.72 22.32
CA ILE A 216 -13.27 2.88 23.52
C ILE A 216 -14.04 1.57 23.38
N LEU A 217 -15.30 1.63 22.92
CA LEU A 217 -16.12 0.44 22.67
C LEU A 217 -15.41 -0.52 21.71
N TRP A 218 -14.93 -0.01 20.58
CA TRP A 218 -14.28 -0.84 19.56
C TRP A 218 -12.91 -1.36 20.00
N ALA A 219 -12.12 -0.57 20.74
CA ALA A 219 -10.86 -1.03 21.32
C ALA A 219 -11.08 -2.19 22.30
N PHE A 220 -12.06 -2.08 23.19
CA PHE A 220 -12.42 -3.16 24.11
C PHE A 220 -13.00 -4.36 23.38
N GLY A 221 -13.86 -4.14 22.37
CA GLY A 221 -14.46 -5.19 21.56
C GLY A 221 -13.43 -6.04 20.82
N ILE A 222 -12.44 -5.40 20.18
CA ILE A 222 -11.33 -6.09 19.49
C ILE A 222 -10.53 -6.91 20.51
N GLY A 223 -10.19 -6.34 21.67
CA GLY A 223 -9.48 -7.04 22.73
C GLY A 223 -10.25 -8.23 23.28
N ALA A 224 -11.57 -8.08 23.50
CA ALA A 224 -12.45 -9.12 23.99
C ALA A 224 -12.56 -10.29 23.00
N VAL A 225 -12.75 -10.00 21.71
CA VAL A 225 -12.75 -11.02 20.65
C VAL A 225 -11.42 -11.77 20.62
N GLY A 226 -10.29 -11.04 20.68
CA GLY A 226 -8.96 -11.65 20.73
C GLY A 226 -8.78 -12.59 21.92
N ILE A 227 -9.20 -12.17 23.12
CA ILE A 227 -9.15 -13.00 24.34
C ILE A 227 -10.00 -14.26 24.18
N VAL A 228 -11.24 -14.13 23.68
CA VAL A 228 -12.14 -15.27 23.50
C VAL A 228 -11.57 -16.28 22.51
N LEU A 229 -11.04 -15.82 21.36
CA LEU A 229 -10.46 -16.70 20.35
C LEU A 229 -9.19 -17.42 20.88
N LEU A 230 -8.34 -16.71 21.63
CA LEU A 230 -7.16 -17.32 22.26
C LEU A 230 -7.55 -18.40 23.28
N ILE A 231 -8.51 -18.12 24.16
CA ILE A 231 -8.96 -19.08 25.18
C ILE A 231 -9.62 -20.30 24.55
N ARG A 232 -10.36 -20.13 23.45
CA ARG A 232 -11.13 -21.22 22.82
C ARG A 232 -10.27 -22.22 22.07
N GLY A 233 -9.22 -21.76 21.39
CA GLY A 233 -8.36 -22.68 20.65
C GLY A 233 -7.15 -22.01 20.02
N GLY A 234 -6.60 -20.99 20.70
CA GLY A 234 -5.31 -20.41 20.38
C GLY A 234 -5.16 -19.88 18.95
N LEU A 235 -3.94 -19.99 18.43
CA LEU A 235 -3.56 -19.51 17.10
C LEU A 235 -4.41 -20.16 15.98
N ALA A 236 -4.63 -21.48 16.03
CA ALA A 236 -5.39 -22.20 15.01
C ALA A 236 -6.83 -21.66 14.87
N THR A 237 -7.47 -21.33 16.00
CA THR A 237 -8.82 -20.74 15.99
C THR A 237 -8.80 -19.32 15.42
N MET A 238 -7.78 -18.53 15.74
CA MET A 238 -7.59 -17.19 15.18
C MET A 238 -7.37 -17.23 13.66
N GLN A 239 -6.55 -18.17 13.17
CA GLN A 239 -6.30 -18.35 11.74
C GLN A 239 -7.59 -18.73 11.00
N THR A 240 -8.34 -19.69 11.54
CA THR A 240 -9.61 -20.13 10.94
C THR A 240 -10.63 -18.99 10.88
N ALA A 241 -10.81 -18.26 11.98
CA ALA A 241 -11.74 -17.13 12.03
C ALA A 241 -11.36 -16.03 11.02
N THR A 242 -10.06 -15.77 10.86
CA THR A 242 -9.54 -14.79 9.90
C THR A 242 -9.88 -15.18 8.47
N ILE A 243 -9.67 -16.44 8.08
CA ILE A 243 -10.00 -16.94 6.74
C ILE A 243 -11.50 -16.83 6.46
N LEU A 244 -12.35 -17.22 7.43
CA LEU A 244 -13.81 -17.15 7.28
C LEU A 244 -14.32 -15.73 7.07
N ILE A 245 -13.74 -14.74 7.78
CA ILE A 245 -14.11 -13.33 7.64
C ILE A 245 -13.57 -12.74 6.32
N ALA A 246 -12.39 -13.18 5.88
CA ALA A 246 -11.78 -12.68 4.66
C ALA A 246 -12.56 -13.06 3.40
N LEU A 247 -13.13 -14.27 3.35
CA LEU A 247 -13.85 -14.77 2.17
C LEU A 247 -14.96 -13.85 1.64
N PRO A 248 -15.94 -13.40 2.45
CA PRO A 248 -16.95 -12.44 1.98
C PRO A 248 -16.32 -11.08 1.65
N PHE A 249 -15.26 -10.70 2.36
CA PHE A 249 -14.59 -9.42 2.12
C PHE A 249 -13.83 -9.40 0.77
N THR A 250 -13.36 -10.54 0.28
CA THR A 250 -12.78 -10.67 -1.08
C THR A 250 -13.76 -10.19 -2.15
N ILE A 251 -15.05 -10.51 -2.03
CA ILE A 251 -16.08 -10.06 -2.98
C ILE A 251 -16.18 -8.53 -2.96
N VAL A 252 -16.09 -7.93 -1.78
CA VAL A 252 -16.08 -6.46 -1.62
C VAL A 252 -14.85 -5.85 -2.28
N ILE A 253 -13.66 -6.42 -2.09
CA ILE A 253 -12.43 -5.95 -2.75
C ILE A 253 -12.54 -6.01 -4.27
N ILE A 254 -13.08 -7.10 -4.83
CA ILE A 254 -13.31 -7.21 -6.27
C ILE A 254 -14.26 -6.10 -6.76
N GLY A 255 -15.35 -5.86 -6.03
CA GLY A 255 -16.26 -4.73 -6.30
C GLY A 255 -15.55 -3.37 -6.24
N MET A 256 -14.66 -3.16 -5.26
CA MET A 256 -13.86 -1.94 -5.13
C MET A 256 -12.88 -1.77 -6.29
N MET A 257 -12.23 -2.84 -6.79
CA MET A 257 -11.35 -2.78 -7.96
C MET A 257 -12.11 -2.35 -9.22
N ILE A 258 -13.31 -2.90 -9.44
CA ILE A 258 -14.17 -2.54 -10.58
C ILE A 258 -14.61 -1.07 -10.44
N SER A 259 -15.07 -0.67 -9.26
CA SER A 259 -15.50 0.71 -8.98
C SER A 259 -14.37 1.72 -9.21
N LEU A 260 -13.17 1.44 -8.69
CA LEU A 260 -11.98 2.28 -8.88
C LEU A 260 -11.64 2.42 -10.35
N THR A 261 -11.65 1.31 -11.10
CA THR A 261 -11.36 1.34 -12.54
C THR A 261 -12.36 2.20 -13.30
N ARG A 262 -13.66 2.11 -12.97
CA ARG A 262 -14.70 2.94 -13.58
C ARG A 262 -14.53 4.41 -13.20
N SER A 263 -14.25 4.71 -11.93
CA SER A 263 -14.05 6.08 -11.45
C SER A 263 -12.85 6.74 -12.11
N LEU A 264 -11.72 6.04 -12.21
CA LEU A 264 -10.51 6.57 -12.84
C LEU A 264 -10.70 6.81 -14.35
N ARG A 265 -11.45 5.93 -15.04
CA ARG A 265 -11.79 6.13 -16.45
C ARG A 265 -12.66 7.37 -16.65
N ALA A 266 -13.72 7.53 -15.85
CA ALA A 266 -14.59 8.69 -15.91
C ALA A 266 -13.84 10.00 -15.60
N GLU A 267 -12.94 9.98 -14.63
CA GLU A 267 -12.11 11.13 -14.29
C GLU A 267 -11.15 11.50 -15.43
N ASN A 268 -10.53 10.50 -16.06
CA ASN A 268 -9.63 10.69 -17.22
C ASN A 268 -10.38 11.27 -18.44
N GLU A 269 -11.60 10.81 -18.69
CA GLU A 269 -12.47 11.37 -19.74
C GLU A 269 -12.80 12.84 -19.45
N ALA A 270 -13.20 13.16 -18.22
CA ALA A 270 -13.49 14.54 -17.80
C ALA A 270 -12.24 15.44 -17.90
N PHE A 271 -11.04 14.93 -17.59
CA PHE A 271 -9.80 15.67 -17.78
C PHE A 271 -9.51 15.93 -19.27
N ALA A 272 -9.68 14.93 -20.13
CA ALA A 272 -9.49 15.08 -21.57
C ALA A 272 -10.47 16.08 -22.20
N GLU A 273 -11.72 16.13 -21.72
CA GLU A 273 -12.71 17.12 -22.16
C GLU A 273 -12.32 18.54 -21.77
N ARG A 274 -11.85 18.75 -20.52
CA ARG A 274 -11.38 20.05 -20.05
C ARG A 274 -10.17 20.55 -20.82
N GLU A 275 -9.25 19.65 -21.18
CA GLU A 275 -8.08 19.99 -22.00
C GLU A 275 -8.50 20.43 -23.40
N ARG A 276 -9.39 19.67 -24.05
CA ARG A 276 -9.95 20.05 -25.36
C ARG A 276 -10.72 21.37 -25.34
N GLN A 277 -11.43 21.66 -24.25
CA GLN A 277 -12.11 22.94 -24.07
C GLN A 277 -11.09 24.08 -23.96
N ARG A 278 -10.05 23.90 -23.15
CA ARG A 278 -9.00 24.92 -22.99
C ARG A 278 -8.26 25.18 -24.30
N ASP A 279 -7.93 24.15 -25.06
CA ASP A 279 -7.29 24.29 -26.37
C ASP A 279 -8.18 25.03 -27.36
N ARG A 280 -9.50 24.77 -27.33
CA ARG A 280 -10.48 25.50 -28.15
C ARG A 280 -10.58 26.97 -27.76
N ASP A 281 -10.60 27.27 -26.47
CA ASP A 281 -10.67 28.63 -25.96
C ASP A 281 -9.38 29.41 -26.27
N GLU A 282 -8.22 28.75 -26.19
CA GLU A 282 -6.93 29.34 -26.56
C GLU A 282 -6.85 29.62 -28.06
N VAL A 283 -7.28 28.69 -28.91
CA VAL A 283 -7.37 28.92 -30.37
C VAL A 283 -8.37 30.04 -30.67
N ALA A 284 -9.53 30.07 -30.02
CA ALA A 284 -10.51 31.13 -30.21
C ALA A 284 -9.95 32.50 -29.81
N ALA A 285 -9.22 32.59 -28.69
CA ALA A 285 -8.56 33.81 -28.24
C ALA A 285 -7.51 34.29 -29.26
N HIS A 286 -6.64 33.40 -29.75
CA HIS A 286 -5.65 33.73 -30.78
C HIS A 286 -6.29 34.18 -32.10
N VAL A 287 -7.40 33.54 -32.51
CA VAL A 287 -8.14 33.93 -33.72
C VAL A 287 -8.76 35.31 -33.53
N VAL A 288 -9.39 35.58 -32.39
CA VAL A 288 -9.98 36.91 -32.09
C VAL A 288 -8.90 37.98 -32.06
N GLU A 289 -7.76 37.71 -31.42
CA GLU A 289 -6.62 38.63 -31.37
C GLU A 289 -6.06 38.90 -32.77
N ALA A 290 -5.80 37.86 -33.57
CA ALA A 290 -5.31 38.00 -34.94
C ALA A 290 -6.28 38.80 -35.83
N VAL A 291 -7.57 38.55 -35.72
CA VAL A 291 -8.62 39.28 -36.46
C VAL A 291 -8.75 40.73 -36.00
N SER A 292 -8.52 41.02 -34.71
CA SER A 292 -8.57 42.38 -34.17
C SER A 292 -7.35 43.23 -34.55
N THR A 293 -6.21 42.59 -34.78
CA THR A 293 -4.92 43.27 -35.03
C THR A 293 -4.65 43.48 -36.52
N ASP A 294 -5.28 42.69 -37.40
CA ASP A 294 -5.12 42.77 -38.85
C ASP A 294 -6.41 43.28 -39.55
N PRO A 295 -6.42 44.53 -40.05
CA PRO A 295 -7.57 45.13 -40.73
C PRO A 295 -8.01 44.40 -42.00
N ASP A 296 -7.10 43.74 -42.72
CA ASP A 296 -7.40 43.01 -43.95
C ASP A 296 -8.12 41.69 -43.65
N LEU A 297 -7.72 41.00 -42.59
CA LEU A 297 -8.41 39.81 -42.07
C LEU A 297 -9.83 40.14 -41.59
N GLN A 298 -9.98 41.26 -40.89
CA GLN A 298 -11.29 41.77 -40.46
C GLN A 298 -12.21 42.04 -41.66
N GLY A 299 -11.68 42.68 -42.71
CA GLY A 299 -12.39 42.95 -43.95
C GLY A 299 -12.76 41.71 -44.77
N GLN A 300 -11.96 40.63 -44.69
CA GLN A 300 -12.25 39.35 -45.33
C GLN A 300 -13.32 38.55 -44.59
N LEU A 301 -13.29 38.55 -43.24
CA LEU A 301 -14.31 37.90 -42.41
C LEU A 301 -15.69 38.54 -42.58
N VAL A 302 -15.76 39.87 -42.59
CA VAL A 302 -17.02 40.61 -42.83
C VAL A 302 -17.56 40.34 -44.23
N ARG A 303 -16.68 40.26 -45.25
CA ARG A 303 -17.09 39.88 -46.62
C ARG A 303 -17.57 38.43 -46.71
N GLY A 304 -16.93 37.50 -46.00
CA GLY A 304 -17.32 36.09 -45.95
C GLY A 304 -18.67 35.85 -45.24
N LEU A 305 -18.90 36.53 -44.11
CA LEU A 305 -20.17 36.48 -43.39
C LEU A 305 -21.32 37.10 -44.19
N ASN A 306 -21.06 38.22 -44.89
CA ASN A 306 -22.06 38.86 -45.76
C ASN A 306 -22.33 38.06 -47.05
N ALA A 307 -21.35 37.29 -47.54
CA ALA A 307 -21.54 36.39 -48.69
C ALA A 307 -22.30 35.09 -48.34
N GLY A 308 -22.37 34.71 -47.06
CA GLY A 308 -23.09 33.51 -46.59
C GLY A 308 -24.61 33.65 -46.52
N GLY A 309 -25.18 34.81 -46.86
CA GLY A 309 -26.62 35.10 -46.84
C GLY A 309 -27.40 34.66 -48.08
N SER A 310 -26.84 33.83 -48.97
CA SER A 310 -27.59 33.29 -50.11
C SER A 310 -27.15 31.86 -50.47
N PRO A 311 -28.07 30.88 -50.51
CA PRO A 311 -27.77 29.56 -51.05
C PRO A 311 -27.60 29.70 -52.56
N GLY A 312 -26.38 29.97 -53.02
CA GLY A 312 -26.15 30.18 -54.43
C GLY A 312 -24.68 30.33 -54.79
N GLN A 313 -24.15 29.29 -55.43
CA GLN A 313 -22.92 29.24 -56.22
C GLN A 313 -21.61 29.04 -55.45
N ALA A 314 -21.23 27.76 -55.37
CA ALA A 314 -19.85 27.34 -55.25
C ALA A 314 -18.99 27.99 -56.36
N PRO A 315 -17.82 28.57 -56.06
CA PRO A 315 -16.91 29.05 -57.09
C PRO A 315 -16.32 27.86 -57.84
N ARG A 316 -16.51 27.86 -59.16
CA ARG A 316 -15.96 26.89 -60.11
C ARG A 316 -14.44 26.75 -59.96
N ALA A 317 -14.00 25.49 -59.97
CA ALA A 317 -12.61 25.07 -60.11
C ALA A 317 -11.89 25.81 -61.25
N ARG A 318 -10.67 26.28 -60.99
CA ARG A 318 -9.71 26.63 -62.04
C ARG A 318 -8.81 25.42 -62.32
N PRO A 319 -8.56 25.07 -63.59
CA PRO A 319 -7.69 23.94 -63.93
C PRO A 319 -6.22 24.38 -63.95
N GLY A 320 -5.39 23.61 -63.22
CA GLY A 320 -4.03 23.20 -63.61
C GLY A 320 -2.90 24.23 -63.65
N ARG A 321 -1.91 24.04 -62.78
CA ARG A 321 -0.51 23.87 -63.21
C ARG A 321 0.34 23.19 -62.13
N ASP A 322 1.06 22.18 -62.58
CA ASP A 322 1.95 21.28 -61.83
C ASP A 322 3.09 22.00 -61.10
N GLY A 323 3.55 21.40 -59.99
CA GLY A 323 4.85 21.73 -59.42
C GLY A 323 5.08 21.24 -57.99
N ALA A 324 5.69 20.05 -57.88
CA ALA A 324 6.53 19.58 -56.77
C ALA A 324 5.86 19.21 -55.42
N ARG A 325 5.80 17.90 -55.18
CA ARG A 325 5.73 17.28 -53.84
C ARG A 325 7.04 17.56 -53.07
N ALA A 326 6.93 17.94 -51.80
CA ALA A 326 7.98 17.78 -50.79
C ALA A 326 7.34 17.37 -49.44
N PRO A 327 8.02 16.57 -48.60
CA PRO A 327 7.37 15.68 -47.63
C PRO A 327 7.13 16.33 -46.26
N LEU A 328 6.14 15.78 -45.56
CA LEU A 328 5.74 16.10 -44.19
C LEU A 328 6.94 15.97 -43.22
N GLY A 329 7.37 17.09 -42.67
CA GLY A 329 8.31 17.15 -41.54
C GLY A 329 7.59 16.94 -40.21
N HIS A 330 8.12 16.01 -39.43
CA HIS A 330 7.71 15.68 -38.07
C HIS A 330 7.72 16.90 -37.13
N ALA A 331 6.64 17.08 -36.37
CA ALA A 331 6.62 17.94 -35.19
C ALA A 331 7.27 17.21 -33.99
N PRO A 332 8.19 17.83 -33.23
CA PRO A 332 8.67 17.25 -31.98
C PRO A 332 7.71 17.58 -30.83
N THR A 333 7.16 16.53 -30.23
CA THR A 333 6.59 16.54 -28.89
C THR A 333 7.72 16.58 -27.86
N ALA A 334 7.82 17.65 -27.05
CA ALA A 334 8.44 17.56 -25.72
C ALA A 334 8.24 18.83 -24.87
N GLY A 335 7.52 18.66 -23.76
CA GLY A 335 8.01 19.11 -22.47
C GLY A 335 7.62 20.50 -21.99
N LEU A 336 6.44 20.62 -21.37
CA LEU A 336 6.19 21.67 -20.39
C LEU A 336 5.53 21.06 -19.15
N THR A 337 6.39 20.66 -18.23
CA THR A 337 6.04 20.42 -16.82
C THR A 337 5.61 21.76 -16.20
N ARG A 338 4.33 21.87 -15.80
CA ARG A 338 3.90 22.96 -14.91
C ARG A 338 3.10 22.42 -13.72
N ARG A 339 3.68 22.66 -12.55
CA ARG A 339 3.13 22.43 -11.21
C ARG A 339 1.84 23.26 -11.04
N LEU A 340 0.78 22.64 -10.53
CA LEU A 340 -0.38 23.36 -10.03
C LEU A 340 -0.44 23.25 -8.50
N ARG A 341 -0.41 24.43 -7.86
CA ARG A 341 -0.78 24.65 -6.46
C ARG A 341 -2.30 24.58 -6.37
N TRP A 342 -2.80 23.88 -5.37
CA TRP A 342 -4.21 23.95 -4.98
C TRP A 342 -4.36 24.94 -3.84
N THR A 343 -5.23 25.94 -4.01
CA THR A 343 -5.73 26.80 -2.95
C THR A 343 -7.16 26.41 -2.60
N SER A 344 -7.40 26.40 -1.28
CA SER A 344 -8.64 26.29 -0.50
C SER A 344 -9.53 25.07 -0.71
#